data_AF-A0A818TV83-F1
#
_entry.id   AF-A0A818TV83-F1
#
_cell.length_a   1.000
_cell.length_b   1.000
_cell.length_c   1.000
_cell.angle_alpha   90.00
_cell.angle_beta   90.00
_cell.angle_gamma   90.00
#
_symmetry.space_group_name_H-M   'P 1'
#
loop_
_entity.id
_entity.type
_entity.pdbx_description
1 polymer ?
#
loop_
_entity_poly.entity_id
_entity_poly.type
_entity_poly.pdbx_seq_one_letter_code
_entity_poly.pdbx_strand_id
1 'polypeptide(L)'
;MSCTYESKQDWSHTSKTFAQYMHNYVICEVFLRDIEFKSQPAFNVDTFYNVIAQDGADPWVYKHTNGWYYFTKTTGSDIRIWRSHTFTSMDAGECIIVWRPPNSGPACRAI
;
A
#
# COMPACT_ATOMS: atom_id res chain seq x y z
N MET A 1 0.68 -22.53 34.82
CA MET A 1 1.29 -21.48 33.99
C MET A 1 0.35 -21.21 32.83
N SER A 2 -0.50 -20.20 32.97
CA SER A 2 -1.41 -19.74 31.92
C SER A 2 -1.03 -18.30 31.60
N CYS A 3 -0.50 -18.07 30.40
CA CYS A 3 -0.31 -16.72 29.89
C CYS A 3 -1.60 -16.31 29.19
N THR A 4 -2.30 -15.34 29.76
CA THR A 4 -3.49 -14.70 29.19
C THR A 4 -3.06 -13.57 28.25
N TYR A 5 -3.63 -13.55 27.05
CA TYR A 5 -3.49 -12.44 26.10
C TYR A 5 -4.77 -11.59 26.16
N GLU A 6 -4.68 -10.43 26.80
CA GLU A 6 -5.62 -9.31 26.65
C GLU A 6 -4.89 -8.24 25.82
N SER A 7 -5.50 -7.51 24.89
CA SER A 7 -6.68 -6.68 25.09
C SER A 7 -7.29 -6.27 23.75
N LYS A 8 -8.61 -6.10 23.75
CA LYS A 8 -9.39 -5.50 22.66
C LYS A 8 -9.18 -3.98 22.69
N GLN A 9 -8.84 -3.38 21.55
CA GLN A 9 -8.97 -1.93 21.37
C GLN A 9 -10.31 -1.64 20.68
N ASP A 10 -11.27 -1.23 21.50
CA ASP A 10 -12.56 -0.68 21.10
C ASP A 10 -12.36 0.76 20.60
N TRP A 11 -12.83 1.04 19.38
CA TRP A 11 -12.76 2.36 18.73
C TRP A 11 -14.08 3.13 18.81
N SER A 12 -14.84 2.96 19.89
CA SER A 12 -16.05 3.73 20.14
C SER A 12 -15.93 4.62 21.38
N HIS A 13 -15.22 5.74 21.25
CA HIS A 13 -15.36 7.02 21.99
C HIS A 13 -13.99 7.68 22.15
N THR A 14 -13.74 8.78 21.44
CA THR A 14 -12.94 9.92 21.93
C THR A 14 -13.02 11.07 20.93
N SER A 15 -14.24 11.45 20.57
CA SER A 15 -14.45 12.84 20.16
C SER A 15 -14.47 13.69 21.43
N LYS A 16 -13.71 14.80 21.42
CA LYS A 16 -13.70 15.92 22.37
C LYS A 16 -12.65 15.83 23.47
N THR A 17 -11.52 16.53 23.26
CA THR A 17 -11.02 17.63 24.12
C THR A 17 -9.63 18.08 23.65
N PHE A 18 -9.59 18.94 22.63
CA PHE A 18 -8.47 19.88 22.42
C PHE A 18 -8.92 21.34 22.70
N ALA A 19 -10.22 21.55 22.92
CA ALA A 19 -10.86 22.86 23.03
C ALA A 19 -10.98 23.37 24.48
N GLN A 20 -10.01 23.09 25.36
CA GLN A 20 -10.02 23.65 26.73
C GLN A 20 -9.00 24.76 26.94
N TYR A 21 -8.14 25.06 25.95
CA TYR A 21 -7.02 25.97 26.16
C TYR A 21 -6.90 26.99 25.02
N MET A 22 -7.89 27.88 24.90
CA MET A 22 -7.74 29.23 24.29
C MET A 22 -9.02 30.08 24.53
N HIS A 23 -9.55 30.11 25.76
CA HIS A 23 -10.47 31.18 26.14
C HIS A 23 -9.66 32.35 26.66
N ASN A 24 -9.41 33.32 25.78
CA ASN A 24 -9.33 34.76 26.10
C ASN A 24 -9.05 35.49 24.78
N TYR A 25 -10.10 35.90 24.08
CA TYR A 25 -10.31 37.28 23.66
C TYR A 25 -11.65 37.38 22.92
N VAL A 26 -12.52 38.22 23.46
CA VAL A 26 -13.75 38.69 22.82
C VAL A 26 -13.37 39.64 21.68
N ILE A 27 -14.24 39.69 20.66
CA ILE A 27 -14.55 40.77 19.68
C ILE A 27 -14.67 40.11 18.29
N CYS A 28 -15.89 39.83 17.85
CA CYS A 28 -16.83 40.73 17.15
C CYS A 28 -16.62 40.65 15.63
N GLU A 29 -17.64 40.09 14.96
CA GLU A 29 -18.12 40.38 13.60
C GLU A 29 -17.09 40.75 12.52
N VAL A 30 -17.08 39.98 11.42
CA VAL A 30 -17.11 40.48 10.02
C VAL A 30 -16.89 39.29 9.07
N PHE A 31 -17.97 38.93 8.36
CA PHE A 31 -18.02 38.76 6.91
C PHE A 31 -17.05 37.77 6.21
N LEU A 32 -17.65 36.74 5.60
CA LEU A 32 -17.22 36.00 4.41
C LEU A 32 -15.70 35.79 4.22
N ARG A 33 -15.22 34.57 4.48
CA ARG A 33 -14.14 34.00 3.66
C ARG A 33 -14.40 32.52 3.43
N ASP A 34 -14.67 32.24 2.17
CA ASP A 34 -14.68 30.93 1.55
C ASP A 34 -13.48 30.11 2.04
N ILE A 35 -13.74 28.90 2.54
CA ILE A 35 -12.69 27.90 2.73
C ILE A 35 -12.24 27.49 1.32
N GLU A 36 -11.28 28.24 0.76
CA GLU A 36 -10.65 27.90 -0.50
C GLU A 36 -9.78 26.66 -0.27
N PHE A 37 -10.29 25.50 -0.69
CA PHE A 37 -9.53 24.27 -0.78
C PHE A 37 -8.46 24.49 -1.85
N LYS A 38 -7.28 24.99 -1.45
CA LYS A 38 -6.15 25.17 -2.35
C LYS A 38 -5.79 23.81 -2.92
N SER A 39 -6.20 23.54 -4.16
CA SER A 39 -5.72 22.39 -4.93
C SER A 39 -4.21 22.52 -5.02
N GLN A 40 -3.48 21.64 -4.36
CA GLN A 40 -2.05 21.55 -4.63
C GLN A 40 -1.88 21.23 -6.11
N PRO A 41 -0.93 21.86 -6.82
CA PRO A 41 -0.64 21.47 -8.19
C PRO A 41 -0.32 19.98 -8.18
N ALA A 42 -1.04 19.21 -8.98
CA ALA A 42 -0.76 17.80 -9.14
C ALA A 42 0.73 17.69 -9.50
N PHE A 43 1.49 16.97 -8.68
CA PHE A 43 2.88 16.69 -8.98
C PHE A 43 2.89 15.93 -10.31
N ASN A 44 3.44 16.53 -11.37
CA ASN A 44 3.62 15.82 -12.64
C ASN A 44 4.71 14.78 -12.41
N VAL A 45 4.28 13.52 -12.26
CA VAL A 45 5.19 12.39 -12.07
C VAL A 45 5.47 11.78 -13.43
N ASP A 46 6.28 12.49 -14.24
CA ASP A 46 6.63 12.08 -15.61
C ASP A 46 7.64 10.92 -15.66
N THR A 47 8.10 10.44 -14.50
CA THR A 47 9.21 9.46 -14.39
C THR A 47 8.74 8.02 -14.27
N PHE A 48 7.46 7.77 -13.95
CA PHE A 48 6.93 6.43 -13.86
C PHE A 48 5.47 6.36 -14.31
N TYR A 49 5.11 5.21 -14.88
CA TYR A 49 3.73 4.88 -15.17
C TYR A 49 3.14 4.14 -13.97
N ASN A 50 2.04 4.65 -13.40
CA ASN A 50 1.40 4.06 -12.22
C ASN A 50 0.54 2.83 -12.57
N VAL A 51 1.09 1.96 -13.41
CA VAL A 51 0.64 0.58 -13.66
C VAL A 51 1.89 -0.23 -13.94
N ILE A 52 2.31 -1.03 -12.98
CA ILE A 52 3.54 -1.83 -13.07
C ILE A 52 3.29 -3.25 -13.60
N ALA A 53 2.05 -3.72 -13.53
CA ALA A 53 1.57 -4.99 -14.05
C ALA A 53 0.12 -4.83 -14.50
N GLN A 54 -0.25 -5.47 -15.62
CA GLN A 54 -1.61 -5.36 -16.18
C GLN A 54 -2.64 -6.24 -15.45
N ASP A 55 -2.17 -7.28 -14.76
CA ASP A 55 -2.97 -8.25 -14.03
C ASP A 55 -2.25 -8.72 -12.75
N GLY A 56 -2.99 -9.45 -11.90
CA GLY A 56 -2.53 -9.99 -10.63
C GLY A 56 -2.74 -9.03 -9.45
N ALA A 57 -2.75 -9.60 -8.24
CA ALA A 57 -2.88 -8.86 -6.98
C ALA A 57 -1.55 -8.81 -6.22
N ASP A 58 -1.50 -7.98 -5.17
CA ASP A 58 -0.42 -7.94 -4.18
C ASP A 58 0.99 -7.79 -4.81
N PRO A 59 1.26 -6.74 -5.60
CA PRO A 59 2.57 -6.57 -6.23
C PRO A 59 3.67 -6.40 -5.17
N TRP A 60 4.69 -7.26 -5.23
CA TRP A 60 5.87 -7.18 -4.37
C TRP A 60 7.14 -7.07 -5.18
N VAL A 61 7.99 -6.10 -4.83
CA VAL A 61 9.23 -5.80 -5.55
C VAL A 61 10.41 -5.81 -4.60
N TYR A 62 11.51 -6.42 -5.04
CA TYR A 62 12.80 -6.39 -4.39
C TYR A 62 13.88 -5.86 -5.34
N LYS A 63 14.61 -4.82 -4.92
CA LYS A 63 15.78 -4.30 -5.64
C LYS A 63 17.05 -4.95 -5.09
N HIS A 64 17.73 -5.72 -5.93
CA HIS A 64 18.97 -6.40 -5.55
C HIS A 64 20.20 -5.52 -5.81
N THR A 65 21.30 -5.82 -5.12
CA THR A 65 22.55 -5.03 -5.15
C THR A 65 23.26 -5.07 -6.51
N ASN A 66 22.98 -6.08 -7.33
CA ASN A 66 23.52 -6.21 -8.69
C ASN A 66 22.80 -5.34 -9.75
N GLY A 67 21.89 -4.45 -9.33
CA GLY A 67 21.16 -3.56 -10.23
C GLY A 67 19.92 -4.18 -10.91
N TRP A 68 19.50 -5.37 -10.48
CA TRP A 68 18.28 -6.01 -10.95
C TRP A 68 17.12 -5.81 -9.98
N TYR A 69 15.92 -5.79 -10.55
CA TYR A 69 14.69 -5.86 -9.80
C TYR A 69 14.03 -7.22 -9.96
N TYR A 70 13.54 -7.75 -8.85
CA TYR A 70 12.75 -8.97 -8.78
C TYR A 70 11.33 -8.59 -8.39
N PHE A 71 10.37 -9.09 -9.15
CA PHE A 71 8.95 -8.81 -8.99
C PHE A 71 8.19 -10.12 -8.84
N THR A 72 7.19 -10.12 -7.97
CA THR A 72 6.20 -11.20 -7.89
C THR A 72 4.81 -10.60 -7.63
N LYS A 73 3.80 -11.37 -8.00
CA LYS A 73 2.39 -11.03 -7.85
C LYS A 73 1.58 -12.30 -7.65
N THR A 74 0.41 -12.15 -7.06
CA THR A 74 -0.55 -13.24 -6.91
C THR A 74 -1.09 -13.64 -8.29
N THR A 75 -0.74 -14.85 -8.75
CA THR A 75 -1.26 -15.45 -10.00
C THR A 75 -2.41 -16.43 -9.77
N GLY A 76 -2.59 -16.90 -8.52
CA GLY A 76 -3.62 -17.87 -8.14
C GLY A 76 -3.34 -19.31 -8.57
N SER A 77 -2.16 -19.65 -9.10
CA SER A 77 -1.87 -21.03 -9.54
C SER A 77 -0.41 -21.46 -9.38
N ASP A 78 0.52 -20.52 -9.30
CA ASP A 78 1.94 -20.78 -9.18
C ASP A 78 2.65 -19.60 -8.52
N ILE A 79 3.92 -19.78 -8.17
CA ILE A 79 4.78 -18.66 -7.76
C ILE A 79 5.73 -18.38 -8.91
N ARG A 80 5.63 -17.16 -9.43
CA ARG A 80 6.46 -16.63 -10.51
C ARG A 80 7.31 -15.49 -10.02
N ILE A 81 8.53 -15.42 -10.55
CA ILE A 81 9.43 -14.30 -10.36
C ILE A 81 9.72 -13.71 -11.73
N TRP A 82 9.46 -12.42 -11.86
CA TRP A 82 9.88 -11.61 -12.98
C TRP A 82 11.16 -10.87 -12.61
N ARG A 83 12.06 -10.73 -13.57
CA ARG A 83 13.31 -9.99 -13.41
C ARG A 83 13.44 -8.95 -14.53
N SER A 84 13.74 -7.70 -14.16
CA SER A 84 14.04 -6.63 -15.10
C SER A 84 15.12 -5.68 -14.57
N HIS A 85 15.82 -5.01 -15.49
CA HIS A 85 16.76 -3.93 -15.17
C HIS A 85 16.05 -2.62 -14.81
N THR A 86 14.81 -2.42 -15.27
CA THR A 86 14.03 -1.20 -14.99
C THR A 86 12.75 -1.54 -14.24
N PHE A 87 12.34 -0.63 -13.35
CA PHE A 87 11.13 -0.81 -12.55
C PHE A 87 9.85 -0.77 -13.40
N THR A 88 9.83 0.01 -14.49
CA THR A 88 8.66 0.21 -15.33
C THR A 88 8.40 -0.90 -16.35
N SER A 89 9.37 -1.80 -16.59
CA SER A 89 9.26 -2.87 -17.59
C SER A 89 9.16 -4.28 -16.97
N MET A 90 8.82 -4.38 -15.68
CA MET A 90 8.82 -5.66 -14.96
C MET A 90 7.87 -6.70 -15.53
N ASP A 91 6.67 -6.30 -15.96
CA ASP A 91 5.65 -7.22 -16.51
C ASP A 91 6.06 -7.81 -17.87
N ALA A 92 6.94 -7.11 -18.61
CA ALA A 92 7.55 -7.56 -19.86
C ALA A 92 8.94 -8.20 -19.66
N GLY A 93 9.41 -8.29 -18.41
CA GLY A 93 10.71 -8.84 -18.05
C GLY A 93 10.78 -10.36 -18.16
N GLU A 94 11.96 -10.90 -17.89
CA GLU A 94 12.18 -12.35 -17.87
C GLU A 94 11.39 -13.00 -16.73
N CYS A 95 10.58 -14.02 -17.02
CA CYS A 95 9.72 -14.68 -16.05
C CYS A 95 10.12 -16.15 -15.86
N ILE A 96 10.23 -16.58 -14.61
CA ILE A 96 10.41 -17.99 -14.24
C ILE A 96 9.36 -18.42 -13.22
N ILE A 97 8.95 -19.69 -13.31
CA ILE A 97 8.12 -20.34 -12.29
C ILE A 97 9.05 -20.99 -11.28
N VAL A 98 9.04 -20.50 -10.05
CA VAL A 98 9.89 -21.01 -8.97
C VAL A 98 9.20 -22.12 -8.17
N TRP A 99 7.86 -22.15 -8.19
CA TRP A 99 7.11 -23.19 -7.49
C TRP A 99 5.72 -23.37 -8.11
N ARG A 100 5.23 -24.62 -8.08
CA ARG A 100 3.85 -24.98 -8.40
C ARG A 100 3.26 -25.81 -7.25
N PRO A 101 1.98 -25.61 -6.89
CA PRO A 101 1.28 -26.50 -5.98
C PRO A 101 1.35 -27.96 -6.45
N PRO A 102 1.51 -28.93 -5.55
CA PRO A 102 1.34 -30.34 -5.89
C PRO A 102 -0.11 -30.62 -6.30
N ASN A 103 -0.35 -31.67 -7.08
CA ASN A 103 -1.70 -32.03 -7.55
C ASN A 103 -2.63 -32.46 -6.41
N SER A 104 -2.09 -32.93 -5.28
CA SER A 104 -2.85 -33.43 -4.13
C SER A 104 -2.05 -33.29 -2.84
N GLY A 105 -2.75 -33.24 -1.70
CA GLY A 105 -2.14 -33.18 -0.37
C GLY A 105 -2.07 -31.75 0.18
N PRO A 106 -1.34 -31.53 1.28
CA PRO A 106 -1.18 -30.20 1.86
C PRO A 106 -0.62 -29.19 0.85
N ALA A 107 -1.11 -27.95 0.90
CA ALA A 107 -0.71 -26.86 0.01
C ALA A 107 -0.95 -27.12 -1.50
N CYS A 108 -1.80 -28.08 -1.88
CA CYS A 108 -2.19 -28.31 -3.28
C CYS A 108 -3.14 -27.25 -3.83
N ARG A 109 -3.86 -26.54 -2.97
CA ARG A 109 -4.90 -25.58 -3.35
C ARG A 109 -4.36 -24.16 -3.33
N ALA A 110 -4.54 -23.47 -4.44
CA ALA A 110 -4.29 -22.04 -4.53
C ALA A 110 -5.41 -21.22 -3.86
N ILE A 111 -5.06 -20.00 -3.45
CA ILE A 111 -5.96 -19.07 -2.74
C ILE A 111 -7.04 -18.50 -3.66
#